data_AF-A0A3C1LWE7-F1
#
_entry.id   AF-A0A3C1LWE7-F1
#
_cell.length_a   1.000
_cell.length_b   1.000
_cell.length_c   1.000
_cell.angle_alpha   90.00
_cell.angle_beta   90.00
_cell.angle_gamma   90.00
#
_symmetry.space_group_name_H-M   'P 1'
#
loop_
_entity.id
_entity.type
_entity.pdbx_description
1 polymer ?
#
loop_
_entity_poly.entity_id
_entity_poly.type
_entity_poly.pdbx_seq_one_letter_code
_entity_poly.pdbx_strand_id
1 'polypeptide(L)'
;FTGYLYDDKDEITNYTEHSYSYSNAFVKAVINSSEAMLIICAFVIIFSAIISLLDYSGILNWFSLLLSHALWFINSDADLYKCIISGILEVTTGCISTIRLEGNLSLLLCGCFISFGGLSVIFQVMSCFSGYKINFKPFIISRFANSILTAAICYILGINKILYTVNSAAQYDRPVAAFNSSSHMLLFLMLFLATIMLLSINFKHQNFKKI
;
A
#
# COMPACT_ATOMS: atom_id res chain seq x y z
N PHE A 1 13.71 22.69 -5.40
CA PHE A 1 14.52 23.77 -6.00
C PHE A 1 13.77 24.29 -7.22
N THR A 2 13.93 25.58 -7.54
CA THR A 2 13.07 26.51 -8.31
C THR A 2 11.74 26.84 -7.62
N GLY A 3 11.75 27.98 -6.91
CA GLY A 3 10.60 28.56 -6.26
C GLY A 3 9.65 29.21 -7.26
N TYR A 4 8.36 29.00 -7.03
CA TYR A 4 7.33 29.98 -7.34
C TYR A 4 6.86 30.52 -6.00
N LEU A 5 7.38 31.69 -5.63
CA LEU A 5 6.72 32.59 -4.71
C LEU A 5 5.43 33.00 -5.41
N TYR A 6 4.30 32.46 -4.95
CA TYR A 6 2.98 32.97 -5.28
C TYR A 6 2.86 34.32 -4.56
N ASP A 7 2.92 35.39 -5.35
CA ASP A 7 2.85 36.78 -4.89
C ASP A 7 1.40 37.11 -4.56
N ASP A 8 1.10 37.19 -3.26
CA ASP A 8 -0.24 37.15 -2.68
C ASP A 8 -0.90 38.55 -2.61
N LYS A 9 -0.70 39.40 -3.63
CA LYS A 9 -1.12 40.82 -3.57
C LYS A 9 -1.91 41.43 -4.73
N ASP A 10 -2.17 40.70 -5.82
CA ASP A 10 -2.88 41.27 -6.98
C ASP A 10 -4.23 40.62 -7.32
N GLU A 11 -4.79 39.73 -6.49
CA GLU A 11 -5.93 38.87 -6.88
C GLU A 11 -7.26 39.14 -6.13
N ILE A 12 -7.59 40.40 -5.82
CA ILE A 12 -8.91 40.77 -5.26
C ILE A 12 -9.93 41.20 -6.34
N THR A 13 -9.53 41.34 -7.61
CA THR A 13 -10.44 41.74 -8.69
C THR A 13 -10.44 40.71 -9.81
N ASN A 14 -11.28 39.67 -9.69
CA ASN A 14 -12.05 39.01 -10.78
C ASN A 14 -12.52 37.63 -10.33
N TYR A 15 -13.63 37.57 -9.58
CA TYR A 15 -14.42 36.35 -9.47
C TYR A 15 -15.24 36.17 -10.75
N THR A 16 -14.58 35.98 -11.90
CA THR A 16 -15.26 35.40 -13.06
C THR A 16 -15.41 33.92 -12.79
N GLU A 17 -16.66 33.44 -12.72
CA GLU A 17 -16.99 32.02 -12.69
C GLU A 17 -16.28 31.31 -13.87
N HIS A 18 -15.10 30.74 -13.61
CA HIS A 18 -14.48 29.83 -14.55
C HIS A 18 -15.33 28.55 -14.56
N SER A 19 -16.32 28.51 -15.46
CA SER A 19 -17.01 27.29 -15.83
C SER A 19 -15.97 26.32 -16.38
N TYR A 20 -15.45 25.44 -15.52
CA TYR A 20 -14.61 24.34 -15.96
C TYR A 20 -15.42 23.50 -16.94
N SER A 21 -15.00 23.47 -18.21
CA SER A 21 -15.55 22.53 -19.19
C SER A 21 -15.48 21.12 -18.59
N TYR A 22 -16.61 20.40 -18.57
CA TYR A 22 -16.69 19.03 -18.03
C TYR A 22 -15.59 18.12 -18.61
N SER A 23 -15.20 18.34 -19.86
CA SER A 23 -14.10 17.65 -20.53
C SER A 23 -12.75 17.87 -19.82
N ASN A 24 -12.43 19.12 -19.46
CA ASN A 24 -11.19 19.45 -18.74
C ASN A 24 -11.19 18.88 -17.32
N ALA A 25 -12.33 18.92 -16.63
CA ALA A 25 -12.48 18.34 -15.30
C ALA A 25 -12.26 16.81 -15.32
N PHE A 26 -12.82 16.13 -16.32
CA PHE A 26 -12.64 14.69 -16.52
C PHE A 26 -11.18 14.32 -16.78
N VAL A 27 -10.53 15.00 -17.75
CA VAL A 27 -9.11 14.76 -18.06
C VAL A 27 -8.23 14.99 -16.83
N LYS A 28 -8.50 16.05 -16.05
CA LYS A 28 -7.76 16.34 -14.83
C LYS A 28 -7.95 15.26 -13.76
N ALA A 29 -9.16 14.73 -13.60
CA ALA A 29 -9.44 13.65 -12.66
C ALA A 29 -8.68 12.35 -13.03
N VAL A 30 -8.63 12.00 -14.32
CA VAL A 30 -7.88 10.83 -14.82
C VAL A 30 -6.38 10.98 -14.61
N ILE A 31 -5.82 12.17 -14.85
CA ILE A 31 -4.38 12.43 -14.61
C ILE A 31 -4.07 12.32 -13.12
N ASN A 32 -4.86 12.99 -12.27
CA ASN A 32 -4.64 12.98 -10.83
C ASN A 32 -4.77 11.58 -10.22
N SER A 33 -5.72 10.75 -10.69
CA SER A 33 -5.85 9.37 -10.22
C SER A 33 -4.67 8.50 -10.68
N SER A 34 -4.17 8.73 -11.89
CA SER A 34 -2.98 8.04 -12.42
C SER A 34 -1.73 8.39 -11.61
N GLU A 35 -1.53 9.66 -11.28
CA GLU A 35 -0.42 10.12 -10.42
C GLU A 35 -0.53 9.51 -9.02
N ALA A 36 -1.72 9.55 -8.42
CA ALA A 36 -1.95 8.93 -7.12
C ALA A 36 -1.62 7.44 -7.13
N MET A 37 -2.05 6.69 -8.16
CA MET A 37 -1.74 5.26 -8.34
C MET A 37 -0.23 5.01 -8.43
N LEU A 38 0.50 5.80 -9.21
CA LEU A 38 1.96 5.69 -9.33
C LEU A 38 2.66 5.91 -7.99
N ILE A 39 2.17 6.87 -7.20
CA ILE A 39 2.69 7.11 -5.84
C ILE A 39 2.47 5.87 -4.96
N ILE A 40 1.28 5.26 -4.98
CA ILE A 40 1.00 4.01 -4.24
C ILE A 40 2.00 2.92 -4.63
N CYS A 41 2.15 2.66 -5.93
CA CYS A 41 3.05 1.64 -6.45
C CYS A 41 4.51 1.90 -6.06
N ALA A 42 4.96 3.15 -6.15
CA ALA A 42 6.33 3.52 -5.79
C ALA A 42 6.62 3.24 -4.30
N PHE A 43 5.71 3.59 -3.40
CA PHE A 43 5.88 3.31 -1.97
C PHE A 43 5.90 1.81 -1.67
N VAL A 44 4.97 1.03 -2.24
CA VAL A 44 4.98 -0.43 -2.06
C VAL A 44 6.29 -1.03 -2.57
N ILE A 45 6.71 -0.70 -3.80
CA ILE A 45 7.93 -1.25 -4.41
C ILE A 45 9.18 -0.90 -3.60
N ILE A 46 9.35 0.37 -3.21
CA ILE A 46 10.53 0.81 -2.46
C ILE A 46 10.60 0.13 -1.09
N PHE A 47 9.48 0.06 -0.37
CA PHE A 47 9.47 -0.60 0.94
C PHE A 47 9.67 -2.12 0.84
N SER A 48 9.07 -2.79 -0.14
CA SER A 48 9.36 -4.21 -0.41
C SER A 48 10.81 -4.44 -0.81
N ALA A 49 11.43 -3.53 -1.58
CA ALA A 49 12.85 -3.60 -1.92
C ALA A 49 13.75 -3.37 -0.70
N ILE A 50 13.40 -2.44 0.19
CA ILE A 50 14.09 -2.22 1.47
C ILE A 50 14.01 -3.48 2.33
N ILE A 51 12.82 -4.08 2.49
CA ILE A 51 12.66 -5.34 3.23
C ILE A 51 13.56 -6.42 2.63
N SER A 52 13.54 -6.58 1.31
CA SER A 52 14.36 -7.58 0.60
C SER A 52 15.86 -7.34 0.80
N LEU A 53 16.30 -6.08 0.80
CA LEU A 53 17.69 -5.71 1.06
C LEU A 53 18.09 -5.99 2.51
N LEU A 54 17.22 -5.65 3.47
CA LEU A 54 17.45 -5.93 4.89
C LEU A 54 17.52 -7.43 5.15
N ASP A 55 16.71 -8.23 4.47
CA ASP A 55 16.72 -9.69 4.59
C ASP A 55 17.99 -10.29 3.98
N TYR A 56 18.33 -9.91 2.74
CA TYR A 56 19.53 -10.40 2.06
C TYR A 56 20.83 -10.00 2.77
N SER A 57 20.89 -8.80 3.36
CA SER A 57 22.03 -8.36 4.16
C SER A 57 22.13 -9.01 5.55
N GLY A 58 21.12 -9.79 5.96
CA GLY A 58 21.06 -10.40 7.28
C GLY A 58 20.69 -9.44 8.41
N ILE A 59 20.48 -8.15 8.13
CA ILE A 59 20.07 -7.14 9.12
C ILE A 59 18.70 -7.49 9.70
N LEU A 60 17.76 -7.90 8.85
CA LEU A 60 16.42 -8.30 9.26
C LEU A 60 16.47 -9.52 10.18
N ASN A 61 17.34 -10.49 9.87
CA ASN A 61 17.60 -11.66 10.71
C ASN A 61 18.22 -11.28 12.06
N TRP A 62 19.16 -10.34 12.05
CA TRP A 62 19.78 -9.83 13.28
C TRP A 62 18.76 -9.16 14.20
N PHE A 63 17.91 -8.28 13.65
CA PHE A 63 16.82 -7.66 14.42
C PHE A 63 15.81 -8.68 14.93
N SER A 64 15.44 -9.69 14.14
CA SER A 64 14.50 -10.72 14.59
C SER A 64 15.06 -11.57 15.73
N LEU A 65 16.36 -11.90 15.67
CA LEU A 65 17.02 -12.63 16.76
C LEU A 65 17.10 -11.77 18.01
N LEU A 66 17.50 -10.50 17.88
CA LEU A 66 17.55 -9.56 19.00
C LEU A 66 16.18 -9.44 19.68
N LEU A 67 15.10 -9.35 18.90
CA LEU A 67 13.75 -9.21 19.41
C LEU A 67 13.24 -10.52 20.06
N SER A 68 13.59 -11.68 19.50
CA SER A 68 13.31 -12.99 20.10
C SER A 68 14.00 -13.16 21.46
N HIS A 69 15.26 -12.73 21.59
CA HIS A 69 15.97 -12.77 22.88
C HIS A 69 15.41 -11.76 23.88
N ALA A 70 15.06 -10.55 23.44
CA ALA A 70 14.46 -9.54 24.31
C ALA A 70 13.08 -9.96 24.84
N LEU A 71 12.32 -10.69 24.04
CA LEU A 71 10.98 -11.20 24.34
C LEU A 71 11.00 -12.71 24.64
N TRP A 72 12.05 -13.19 25.31
CA TRP A 72 12.25 -14.62 25.58
C TRP A 72 11.04 -15.29 26.29
N PHE A 73 10.27 -14.52 27.06
CA PHE A 73 9.08 -15.00 27.75
C PHE A 73 7.91 -15.36 26.81
N ILE A 74 7.98 -14.98 25.52
CA ILE A 74 6.93 -15.25 24.51
C ILE A 74 7.17 -16.59 23.78
N ASN A 75 8.30 -17.28 23.97
CA ASN A 75 8.59 -18.58 23.32
C ASN A 75 8.28 -18.62 21.81
N SER A 76 8.64 -17.55 21.09
CA SER A 76 8.34 -17.39 19.67
C SER A 76 9.60 -17.42 18.80
N ASP A 77 9.46 -18.03 17.62
CA ASP A 77 10.52 -18.17 16.63
C ASP A 77 10.94 -16.82 16.02
N ALA A 78 12.19 -16.71 15.59
CA ALA A 78 12.72 -15.51 14.94
C ALA A 78 11.91 -15.13 13.69
N ASP A 79 11.37 -16.12 12.97
CA ASP A 79 10.55 -15.90 11.78
C ASP A 79 9.26 -15.10 12.05
N LEU A 80 8.69 -15.21 13.26
CA LEU A 80 7.56 -14.39 13.69
C LEU A 80 7.94 -12.91 13.69
N TYR A 81 9.11 -12.57 14.22
CA TYR A 81 9.56 -11.19 14.30
C TYR A 81 9.97 -10.64 12.94
N LYS A 82 10.54 -11.47 12.05
CA LYS A 82 10.77 -11.09 10.64
C LYS A 82 9.46 -10.72 9.95
N CYS A 83 8.42 -11.52 10.16
CA CYS A 83 7.08 -11.26 9.64
C CYS A 83 6.50 -9.95 10.20
N ILE A 84 6.59 -9.72 11.52
CA ILE A 84 6.14 -8.48 12.16
C ILE A 84 6.88 -7.26 11.61
N ILE A 85 8.21 -7.29 11.52
CA ILE A 85 9.00 -6.17 10.99
C ILE A 85 8.61 -5.90 9.54
N SER A 86 8.47 -6.96 8.73
CA SER A 86 8.05 -6.83 7.32
C SER A 86 6.67 -6.19 7.21
N GLY A 87 5.68 -6.60 8.01
CA GLY A 87 4.34 -6.01 8.00
C GLY A 87 4.24 -4.60 8.56
N ILE A 88 5.10 -4.24 9.53
CA ILE A 88 5.22 -2.86 9.99
C ILE A 88 5.79 -1.97 8.88
N LEU A 89 6.77 -2.45 8.12
CA LEU A 89 7.37 -1.70 7.02
C LEU A 89 6.43 -1.60 5.82
N GLU A 90 5.91 -2.74 5.36
CA GLU A 90 5.07 -2.86 4.17
C GLU A 90 4.01 -3.95 4.36
N VAL A 91 2.74 -3.52 4.40
CA VAL A 91 1.59 -4.38 4.72
C VAL A 91 1.46 -5.58 3.79
N THR A 92 1.72 -5.43 2.49
CA THR A 92 1.51 -6.51 1.50
C THR A 92 2.49 -7.67 1.72
N THR A 93 3.77 -7.33 1.86
CA THR A 93 4.88 -8.25 2.12
C THR A 93 4.73 -8.88 3.50
N GLY A 94 4.29 -8.10 4.49
CA GLY A 94 3.88 -8.60 5.80
C GLY A 94 2.81 -9.67 5.72
N CYS A 95 1.68 -9.37 5.08
CA CYS A 95 0.58 -10.33 4.91
C CYS A 95 0.99 -11.58 4.14
N ILE A 96 1.85 -11.48 3.12
CA ILE A 96 2.39 -12.65 2.43
C ILE A 96 3.25 -13.50 3.39
N SER A 97 4.07 -12.84 4.23
CA SER A 97 4.93 -13.54 5.18
C SER A 97 4.14 -14.27 6.28
N THR A 98 2.90 -13.85 6.60
CA THR A 98 2.07 -14.56 7.58
C THR A 98 1.64 -15.95 7.12
N ILE A 99 1.67 -16.25 5.82
CA ILE A 99 1.28 -17.57 5.27
C ILE A 99 2.14 -18.69 5.84
N ARG A 100 3.39 -18.40 6.22
CA ARG A 100 4.32 -19.36 6.81
C ARG A 100 4.06 -19.64 8.29
N LEU A 101 3.21 -18.82 8.94
CA LEU A 101 2.87 -18.97 10.34
C LEU A 101 1.68 -19.91 10.49
N GLU A 102 1.78 -20.85 11.42
CA GLU A 102 0.72 -21.83 11.63
C GLU A 102 -0.46 -21.28 12.45
N GLY A 103 -1.64 -21.78 12.11
CA GLY A 103 -2.87 -21.59 12.88
C GLY A 103 -3.35 -20.14 12.98
N ASN A 104 -3.88 -19.80 14.15
CA ASN A 104 -4.60 -18.55 14.38
C ASN A 104 -3.74 -17.30 14.27
N LEU A 105 -2.42 -17.45 14.48
CA LEU A 105 -1.49 -16.33 14.51
C LEU A 105 -1.39 -15.65 13.13
N SER A 106 -1.48 -16.43 12.04
CA SER A 106 -1.44 -15.91 10.68
C SER A 106 -2.59 -14.93 10.40
N LEU A 107 -3.81 -15.32 10.74
CA LEU A 107 -5.00 -14.49 10.55
C LEU A 107 -4.98 -13.25 11.45
N LEU A 108 -4.57 -13.42 12.70
CA LEU A 108 -4.42 -12.33 13.66
C LEU A 108 -3.47 -11.25 13.12
N LEU A 109 -2.26 -11.66 12.71
CA LEU A 109 -1.24 -10.74 12.21
C LEU A 109 -1.64 -10.10 10.90
N CYS A 110 -2.22 -10.86 9.96
CA CYS A 110 -2.74 -10.31 8.71
C CYS A 110 -3.79 -9.21 8.97
N GLY A 111 -4.76 -9.45 9.86
CA GLY A 111 -5.74 -8.44 10.26
C GLY A 111 -5.10 -7.21 10.90
N CYS A 112 -4.12 -7.41 11.80
CA CYS A 112 -3.39 -6.32 12.43
C CYS A 112 -2.63 -5.47 11.40
N PHE A 113 -1.92 -6.10 10.46
CA PHE A 113 -1.18 -5.39 9.42
C PHE A 113 -2.09 -4.60 8.50
N ILE A 114 -3.25 -5.15 8.10
CA ILE A 114 -4.23 -4.43 7.27
C ILE A 114 -4.79 -3.20 8.02
N SER A 115 -5.13 -3.36 9.30
CA SER A 115 -5.63 -2.26 10.13
C SER A 115 -4.57 -1.17 10.34
N PHE A 116 -3.32 -1.55 10.58
CA PHE A 116 -2.21 -0.62 10.73
C PHE A 116 -1.84 0.07 9.40
N GLY A 117 -1.76 -0.69 8.31
CA GLY A 117 -1.42 -0.23 6.95
C GLY A 117 0.08 -0.19 6.62
N GLY A 118 0.96 -0.29 7.62
CA GLY A 118 2.42 -0.24 7.41
C GLY A 118 2.97 1.19 7.23
N LEU A 119 4.29 1.34 7.38
CA LEU A 119 4.99 2.62 7.17
C LEU A 119 4.89 3.10 5.72
N SER A 120 4.86 2.18 4.75
CA SER A 120 4.67 2.51 3.33
C SER A 120 3.41 3.35 3.10
N VAL A 121 2.26 2.94 3.64
CA VAL A 121 0.99 3.67 3.52
C VAL A 121 1.02 4.97 4.31
N ILE A 122 1.66 5.01 5.48
CA ILE A 122 1.77 6.24 6.27
C ILE A 122 2.55 7.30 5.49
N PHE A 123 3.71 6.96 4.92
CA PHE A 123 4.48 7.89 4.09
C PHE A 123 3.80 8.23 2.78
N GLN A 124 3.08 7.28 2.17
CA GLN A 124 2.24 7.54 1.01
C GLN A 124 1.21 8.64 1.32
N VAL A 125 0.47 8.52 2.41
CA VAL A 125 -0.52 9.53 2.83
C VAL A 125 0.17 10.86 3.13
N MET A 126 1.29 10.86 3.86
CA MET A 126 2.03 12.09 4.13
C MET A 126 2.51 12.79 2.85
N SER A 127 2.91 12.02 1.83
CA SER A 127 3.35 12.57 0.54
C SER A 127 2.22 13.24 -0.23
N CYS A 128 1.01 12.66 -0.21
CA CYS A 128 -0.16 13.26 -0.86
C CYS A 128 -0.55 14.62 -0.25
N PHE A 129 -0.19 14.83 1.01
CA PHE A 129 -0.56 16.00 1.78
C PHE A 129 0.64 16.90 2.14
N SER A 130 1.80 16.70 1.52
CA SER A 130 3.05 17.40 1.89
C SER A 130 2.97 18.92 1.72
N GLY A 131 2.08 19.42 0.88
CA GLY A 131 1.81 20.85 0.67
C GLY A 131 0.94 21.50 1.74
N TYR A 132 0.38 20.72 2.67
CA TYR A 132 -0.55 21.19 3.69
C TYR A 132 0.06 21.05 5.09
N LYS A 133 -0.25 22.00 5.98
CA LYS A 133 0.14 21.93 7.40
C LYS A 133 -0.78 20.99 8.18
N ILE A 134 -0.69 19.69 7.89
CA ILE A 134 -1.48 18.65 8.56
C ILE A 134 -0.65 18.01 9.68
N ASN A 135 -1.26 17.88 10.85
CA ASN A 135 -0.69 17.08 11.94
C ASN A 135 -1.07 15.61 11.73
N PHE A 136 -0.10 14.77 11.34
CA PHE A 136 -0.31 13.34 11.11
C PHE A 136 -0.31 12.47 12.37
N LYS A 137 0.03 13.02 13.54
CA LYS A 137 0.01 12.28 14.82
C LYS A 137 -1.35 11.59 15.09
N PRO A 138 -2.51 12.26 15.03
CA PRO A 138 -3.81 11.60 15.26
C PRO A 138 -4.08 10.47 14.25
N PHE A 139 -3.62 10.61 13.00
CA PHE A 139 -3.76 9.57 11.99
C PHE A 139 -2.91 8.32 12.31
N ILE A 140 -1.65 8.48 12.72
CA ILE A 140 -0.79 7.35 13.09
C ILE A 140 -1.32 6.65 14.34
N ILE A 141 -1.75 7.43 15.35
CA ILE A 141 -2.30 6.90 16.60
C ILE A 141 -3.58 6.12 16.33
N SER A 142 -4.48 6.62 15.47
CA SER A 142 -5.72 5.91 15.14
C SER A 142 -5.45 4.59 14.40
N ARG A 143 -4.48 4.56 13.49
CA ARG A 143 -4.03 3.32 12.81
C ARG A 143 -3.48 2.29 13.79
N PHE A 144 -2.63 2.73 14.72
CA PHE A 144 -2.09 1.85 15.75
C PHE A 144 -3.19 1.33 16.70
N ALA A 145 -4.09 2.21 17.15
CA ALA A 145 -5.23 1.85 17.99
C ALA A 145 -6.17 0.86 17.28
N ASN A 146 -6.43 1.05 15.98
CA ASN A 146 -7.23 0.13 15.19
C ASN A 146 -6.58 -1.26 15.08
N SER A 147 -5.26 -1.33 14.91
CA SER A 147 -4.55 -2.62 14.91
C SER A 147 -4.70 -3.36 16.25
N ILE A 148 -4.59 -2.65 17.38
CA ILE A 148 -4.81 -3.23 18.71
C ILE A 148 -6.26 -3.69 18.86
N LEU A 149 -7.21 -2.88 18.41
CA LEU A 149 -8.63 -3.22 18.45
C LEU A 149 -8.91 -4.47 17.60
N THR A 150 -8.33 -4.58 16.41
CA THR A 150 -8.43 -5.79 15.57
C THR A 150 -7.86 -7.00 16.29
N ALA A 151 -6.70 -6.89 16.94
CA ALA A 151 -6.15 -7.99 17.73
C ALA A 151 -7.11 -8.44 18.85
N ALA A 152 -7.68 -7.48 19.59
CA ALA A 152 -8.63 -7.75 20.66
C ALA A 152 -9.91 -8.41 20.12
N ILE A 153 -10.48 -7.91 19.02
CA ILE A 153 -11.67 -8.47 18.39
C ILE A 153 -11.40 -9.88 17.89
N CYS A 154 -10.29 -10.13 17.21
CA CYS A 154 -9.90 -11.45 16.75
C CYS A 154 -9.76 -12.43 17.93
N TYR A 155 -9.16 -11.99 19.03
CA TYR A 155 -9.05 -12.80 20.26
C TYR A 155 -10.44 -13.12 20.86
N ILE A 156 -11.30 -12.11 21.03
CA ILE A 156 -12.64 -12.26 21.64
C ILE A 156 -13.56 -13.14 20.79
N LEU A 157 -13.61 -12.93 19.48
CA LEU A 157 -14.45 -13.72 18.57
C LEU A 157 -13.97 -15.16 18.43
N GLY A 158 -12.77 -15.46 18.93
CA GLY A 158 -12.16 -16.78 18.90
C GLY A 158 -11.80 -17.17 17.47
N ILE A 159 -10.58 -16.86 17.04
CA ILE A 159 -10.03 -17.25 15.72
C ILE A 159 -10.25 -18.75 15.43
N ASN A 160 -10.25 -19.59 16.47
CA ASN A 160 -10.63 -21.00 16.38
C ASN A 160 -11.95 -21.22 15.63
N LYS A 161 -13.02 -20.49 15.96
CA LYS A 161 -14.34 -20.63 15.31
C LYS A 161 -14.31 -20.24 13.84
N ILE A 162 -13.48 -19.28 13.47
CA ILE A 162 -13.31 -18.80 12.09
C ILE A 162 -12.49 -19.79 11.26
N LEU A 163 -11.43 -20.39 11.81
CA LEU A 163 -10.66 -21.40 11.09
C LEU A 163 -11.44 -22.70 10.86
N TYR A 164 -12.31 -23.11 11.79
CA TYR A 164 -13.19 -24.27 11.56
C TYR A 164 -14.16 -24.04 10.39
N THR A 165 -14.68 -22.84 10.19
CA THR A 165 -15.53 -22.50 9.04
C THR A 165 -14.76 -22.37 7.73
N VAL A 166 -13.54 -21.81 7.74
CA VAL A 166 -12.69 -21.73 6.53
C VAL A 166 -12.24 -23.11 6.06
N ASN A 167 -11.82 -24.01 6.96
CA ASN A 167 -11.46 -25.39 6.59
C ASN A 167 -12.67 -26.18 6.07
N SER A 168 -13.86 -25.91 6.61
CA SER A 168 -15.12 -26.47 6.11
C SER A 168 -15.51 -25.89 4.75
N ALA A 169 -15.24 -24.60 4.49
CA ALA A 169 -15.47 -23.94 3.20
C ALA A 169 -14.46 -24.36 2.12
N ALA A 170 -13.19 -24.60 2.50
CA ALA A 170 -12.14 -25.10 1.62
C ALA A 170 -12.42 -26.51 1.09
N GLN A 171 -13.22 -27.32 1.80
CA GLN A 171 -13.74 -28.59 1.26
C GLN A 171 -14.78 -28.40 0.15
N TYR A 172 -15.38 -27.21 0.03
CA TYR A 172 -16.32 -26.85 -1.04
C TYR A 172 -15.70 -25.94 -2.11
N ASP A 173 -14.43 -25.55 -1.97
CA ASP A 173 -13.68 -24.89 -3.02
C ASP A 173 -13.42 -25.89 -4.15
N ARG A 174 -14.34 -25.91 -5.10
CA ARG A 174 -13.93 -26.20 -6.48
C ARG A 174 -12.88 -25.16 -6.80
N PRO A 175 -11.62 -25.51 -7.12
CA PRO A 175 -10.67 -24.51 -7.58
C PRO A 175 -11.38 -23.75 -8.69
N VAL A 176 -11.56 -22.44 -8.52
CA VAL A 176 -12.00 -21.57 -9.62
C VAL A 176 -11.04 -21.95 -10.73
N ALA A 177 -11.58 -22.52 -11.82
CA ALA A 177 -10.77 -22.99 -12.92
C ALA A 177 -9.84 -21.82 -13.24
N ALA A 178 -8.54 -21.98 -12.96
CA ALA A 178 -7.58 -20.94 -13.23
C ALA A 178 -7.78 -20.66 -14.70
N PHE A 179 -8.39 -19.50 -15.01
CA PHE A 179 -8.68 -19.15 -16.37
C PHE A 179 -7.30 -18.91 -16.95
N ASN A 180 -6.75 -19.96 -17.56
CA ASN A 180 -5.46 -19.96 -18.22
C ASN A 180 -5.68 -19.11 -19.46
N SER A 181 -5.76 -17.81 -19.21
CA SER A 181 -5.95 -16.79 -20.22
C SER A 181 -4.76 -17.00 -21.13
N SER A 182 -5.02 -17.49 -22.34
CA SER A 182 -3.98 -17.78 -23.32
C SER A 182 -2.97 -16.64 -23.27
N SER A 183 -1.70 -16.94 -23.00
CA SER A 183 -0.65 -15.95 -22.69
C SER A 183 -0.63 -14.76 -23.67
N HIS A 184 -1.09 -15.00 -24.89
CA HIS A 184 -1.29 -14.02 -25.96
C HIS A 184 -2.34 -12.93 -25.68
N MET A 185 -3.45 -13.22 -24.99
CA MET A 185 -4.49 -12.24 -24.69
C MET A 185 -4.04 -11.26 -23.60
N LEU A 186 -3.31 -11.76 -22.59
CA LEU A 186 -2.69 -10.91 -21.57
C LEU A 186 -1.56 -10.06 -22.17
N LEU A 187 -0.71 -10.65 -23.02
CA LEU A 187 0.33 -9.93 -23.76
C LEU A 187 -0.26 -8.83 -24.63
N PHE A 188 -1.35 -9.13 -25.36
CA PHE A 188 -2.05 -8.16 -26.19
C PHE A 188 -2.61 -7.00 -25.36
N LEU A 189 -3.24 -7.29 -24.22
CA LEU A 189 -3.75 -6.26 -23.31
C LEU A 189 -2.63 -5.37 -22.75
N MET A 190 -1.51 -5.98 -22.34
CA MET A 190 -0.33 -5.25 -21.85
C MET A 190 0.30 -4.37 -22.93
N LEU A 191 0.43 -4.88 -24.15
CA LEU A 191 0.93 -4.11 -25.31
C LEU A 191 -0.01 -2.98 -25.69
N PHE A 192 -1.33 -3.21 -25.64
CA PHE A 192 -2.34 -2.21 -25.90
C PHE A 192 -2.34 -1.08 -24.85
N LEU A 193 -2.19 -1.42 -23.57
CA LEU A 193 -2.01 -0.43 -22.50
C LEU A 193 -0.69 0.35 -22.66
N ALA A 194 0.39 -0.32 -23.03
CA ALA A 194 1.69 0.30 -23.25
C ALA A 194 1.68 1.28 -24.45
N THR A 195 1.01 0.94 -25.54
CA THR A 195 0.88 1.84 -26.71
C THR A 195 0.04 3.06 -26.39
N ILE A 196 -1.06 2.92 -25.65
CA ILE A 196 -1.86 4.06 -25.15
C ILE A 196 -1.01 4.97 -24.26
N MET A 197 -0.21 4.41 -23.36
CA MET A 197 0.68 5.18 -22.48
C MET A 197 1.77 5.93 -23.28
N LEU A 198 2.39 5.28 -24.28
CA LEU A 198 3.38 5.92 -25.14
C LEU A 198 2.78 7.03 -26.02
N LEU A 199 1.55 6.84 -26.51
CA LEU A 199 0.85 7.86 -27.29
C LEU A 199 0.52 9.09 -26.43
N SER A 200 0.14 8.89 -25.16
CA SER A 200 -0.17 9.99 -24.25
C SER A 200 1.05 10.86 -23.92
N ILE A 201 2.24 10.24 -23.83
CA ILE A 201 3.51 10.95 -23.63
C ILE A 201 3.87 11.80 -24.86
N ASN A 202 3.71 11.25 -26.07
CA ASN A 202 4.04 11.95 -27.30
C ASN A 202 3.09 13.14 -27.56
N PHE A 203 1.82 13.00 -27.19
CA PHE A 203 0.83 14.08 -27.28
C PHE A 203 1.20 15.28 -26.38
N LYS A 204 1.74 15.00 -25.19
CA LYS A 204 2.25 16.04 -24.27
C LYS A 204 3.47 16.77 -24.84
N HIS A 205 4.35 16.07 -25.57
CA HIS A 205 5.54 16.67 -26.18
C HIS A 205 5.23 17.55 -27.40
N GLN A 206 4.25 17.16 -28.25
CA GLN A 206 3.87 17.97 -29.42
C GLN A 206 3.15 19.28 -29.07
N ASN A 207 2.37 19.29 -27.98
CA ASN A 207 1.73 20.51 -27.49
C ASN A 207 2.72 21.50 -26.85
N PHE A 208 3.86 21.01 -26.35
CA PHE A 208 4.94 21.87 -25.81
C PHE A 208 5.86 22.48 -26.89
N LYS A 209 5.87 21.93 -28.11
CA LYS A 209 6.64 22.48 -29.26
C LYS A 209 5.86 23.49 -30.10
N LYS A 210 4.56 23.66 -29.85
CA LYS A 210 3.68 24.60 -30.56
C LYS A 210 3.39 25.89 -29.78
N ILE A 211 4.07 26.08 -28.64
CA ILE A 211 4.13 27.31 -27.85
C ILE A 211 5.58 27.81 -27.92
#